data_AF-A0A9W6QMA5-F1
#
_entry.id   AF-A0A9W6QMA5-F1
#
_cell.length_a   1.000
_cell.length_b   1.000
_cell.length_c   1.000
_cell.angle_alpha   90.00
_cell.angle_beta   90.00
_cell.angle_gamma   90.00
#
_symmetry.space_group_name_H-M   'P 1'
#
loop_
_entity.id
_entity.type
_entity.pdbx_description
1 polymer ?
#
loop_
_entity_poly.entity_id
_entity_poly.type
_entity_poly.pdbx_seq_one_letter_code
_entity_poly.pdbx_strand_id
1 'polypeptide(L)'
;MYIAALNARDEGALRALGGSEDPETKTGISERLAEFGGRDVRVTSRELKDYVPGKAVAQVSGTMSGDQPYRERLALYSRDDRWFVDLQPDKAATPGGAIPTLGAHG
;
A
#
# COMPACT_ATOMS: atom_id res chain seq x y z
N MET A 1 -5.49 4.99 9.64
CA MET A 1 -6.45 5.58 8.69
C MET A 1 -6.51 4.79 7.39
N TYR A 2 -5.40 4.55 6.68
CA TYR A 2 -5.38 3.75 5.43
C TYR A 2 -6.08 2.38 5.50
N ILE A 3 -5.67 1.51 6.44
CA ILE A 3 -6.26 0.16 6.59
C ILE A 3 -7.74 0.20 6.95
N ALA A 4 -8.17 1.20 7.73
CA ALA A 4 -9.58 1.37 8.05
C ALA A 4 -10.38 1.74 6.78
N ALA A 5 -9.83 2.60 5.93
CA ALA A 5 -10.44 2.95 4.64
C ALA A 5 -10.50 1.74 3.69
N LEU A 6 -9.44 0.92 3.62
CA LEU A 6 -9.47 -0.35 2.86
C LEU A 6 -10.58 -1.30 3.38
N ASN A 7 -10.64 -1.52 4.69
CA ASN A 7 -11.65 -2.39 5.28
C ASN A 7 -13.08 -1.87 5.09
N ALA A 8 -13.28 -0.55 5.13
CA ALA A 8 -14.57 0.08 4.87
C ALA A 8 -14.92 0.21 3.38
N ARG A 9 -13.99 -0.11 2.47
CA ARG A 9 -14.09 0.20 1.03
C ARG A 9 -14.33 1.69 0.74
N ASP A 10 -13.76 2.55 1.58
CA ASP A 10 -13.94 4.00 1.51
C ASP A 10 -12.96 4.63 0.51
N GLU A 11 -13.39 4.70 -0.74
CA GLU A 11 -12.64 5.34 -1.83
C GLU A 11 -12.32 6.81 -1.55
N GLY A 12 -13.23 7.54 -0.88
CA GLY A 12 -13.05 8.96 -0.57
C GLY A 12 -11.94 9.17 0.45
N ALA A 13 -11.92 8.35 1.50
CA ALA A 13 -10.84 8.36 2.48
C ALA A 13 -9.49 7.94 1.88
N LEU A 14 -9.47 6.97 0.96
CA LEU A 14 -8.26 6.60 0.23
C LEU A 14 -7.76 7.75 -0.65
N ARG A 15 -8.63 8.42 -1.41
CA ARG A 15 -8.26 9.61 -2.20
C ARG A 15 -7.67 10.73 -1.33
N ALA A 16 -8.27 10.99 -0.18
CA ALA A 16 -7.79 12.02 0.75
C ALA A 16 -6.38 11.71 1.32
N LEU A 17 -6.01 10.43 1.41
CA LEU A 17 -4.65 9.99 1.76
C LEU A 17 -3.69 10.07 0.57
N GLY A 18 -4.22 9.86 -0.64
CA GLY A 18 -3.49 9.92 -1.90
C GLY A 18 -2.99 11.31 -2.27
N GLY A 19 -3.71 12.35 -1.87
CA GLY A 19 -3.35 13.76 -2.16
C GLY A 19 -3.48 14.17 -3.63
N SER A 20 -3.95 13.27 -4.50
CA SER A 20 -4.14 13.51 -5.93
C SER A 20 -5.49 12.96 -6.41
N GLU A 21 -6.06 13.64 -7.41
CA GLU A 21 -7.33 13.28 -8.06
C GLU A 21 -7.12 12.75 -9.49
N ASP A 22 -5.87 12.47 -9.86
CA ASP A 22 -5.55 12.00 -11.21
C ASP A 22 -6.11 10.58 -11.50
N PRO A 23 -6.32 10.24 -12.79
CA PRO A 23 -6.88 8.94 -13.18
C PRO A 23 -6.01 7.74 -12.76
N GLU A 24 -4.69 7.91 -12.64
CA GLU A 24 -3.78 6.85 -12.22
C GLU A 24 -4.03 6.52 -10.75
N THR A 25 -4.12 7.54 -9.89
CA THR A 25 -4.49 7.42 -8.47
C THR A 25 -5.85 6.73 -8.30
N LYS A 26 -6.84 7.07 -9.13
CA LYS A 26 -8.14 6.38 -9.11
C LYS A 26 -8.01 4.89 -9.46
N THR A 27 -7.17 4.56 -10.44
CA THR A 27 -6.93 3.18 -10.88
C THR A 27 -6.26 2.38 -9.76
N GLY A 28 -5.19 2.90 -9.16
CA GLY A 28 -4.48 2.23 -8.07
C GLY A 28 -5.31 2.10 -6.79
N ILE A 29 -6.25 3.01 -6.52
CA ILE A 29 -7.24 2.83 -5.45
C ILE A 29 -8.20 1.69 -5.78
N SER A 30 -8.70 1.64 -7.01
CA SER A 30 -9.63 0.58 -7.46
C SER A 30 -9.00 -0.81 -7.36
N GLU A 31 -7.73 -0.95 -7.76
CA GLU A 31 -6.96 -2.19 -7.64
C GLU A 31 -6.81 -2.65 -6.19
N ARG A 32 -6.42 -1.74 -5.29
CA ARG A 32 -6.29 -2.04 -3.85
C ARG A 32 -7.62 -2.41 -3.21
N LEU A 33 -8.72 -1.77 -3.61
CA LEU A 33 -10.05 -2.11 -3.15
C LEU A 33 -10.52 -3.48 -3.68
N ALA A 34 -10.16 -3.84 -4.91
CA ALA A 34 -10.44 -5.17 -5.45
C ALA A 34 -9.65 -6.26 -4.73
N GLU A 35 -8.38 -5.99 -4.40
CA GLU A 35 -7.49 -6.95 -3.75
C GLU A 35 -7.79 -7.09 -2.25
N PHE A 36 -7.84 -5.98 -1.51
CA PHE A 36 -7.89 -5.98 -0.04
C PHE A 36 -9.19 -5.42 0.55
N GLY A 37 -10.05 -4.81 -0.27
CA GLY A 37 -11.22 -4.09 0.19
C GLY A 37 -12.25 -4.98 0.91
N GLY A 38 -12.54 -4.64 2.17
CA GLY A 38 -13.49 -5.42 3.00
C GLY A 38 -12.97 -6.77 3.47
N ARG A 39 -11.65 -7.02 3.43
CA ARG A 39 -11.06 -8.28 3.88
C ARG A 39 -10.68 -8.33 5.36
N ASP A 40 -11.22 -7.43 6.20
CA ASP A 40 -10.90 -7.35 7.64
C ASP A 40 -9.38 -7.42 7.92
N VAL A 41 -8.62 -6.59 7.21
CA VAL A 41 -7.16 -6.52 7.35
C VAL A 41 -6.81 -6.05 8.76
N ARG A 42 -6.01 -6.86 9.46
CA ARG A 42 -5.48 -6.64 10.80
C ARG A 42 -3.97 -6.52 10.73
N VAL A 43 -3.47 -5.31 10.91
CA VAL A 43 -2.03 -5.05 10.87
C VAL A 43 -1.37 -5.46 12.18
N THR A 44 -0.32 -6.27 12.08
CA THR A 44 0.50 -6.71 13.22
C THR A 44 1.89 -6.08 13.21
N SER A 45 2.38 -5.61 12.06
CA SER A 45 3.68 -4.95 11.95
C SER A 45 3.66 -3.78 10.96
N ARG A 46 4.41 -2.72 11.29
CA ARG A 46 4.60 -1.52 10.48
C ARG A 46 6.05 -1.10 10.58
N GLU A 47 6.71 -0.98 9.45
CA GLU A 47 8.13 -0.61 9.37
C GLU A 47 8.29 0.50 8.34
N LEU A 48 8.99 1.57 8.72
CA LEU A 48 9.34 2.64 7.79
C LEU A 48 10.77 2.41 7.29
N LYS A 49 10.95 2.43 5.98
CA LYS A 49 12.21 2.22 5.26
C LYS A 49 12.45 3.36 4.28
N ASP A 50 13.70 3.41 3.79
CA ASP A 50 14.09 4.27 2.68
C ASP A 50 13.70 5.74 2.89
N TYR A 51 13.82 6.19 4.14
CA TYR A 51 13.50 7.57 4.51
C TYR A 51 14.56 8.51 3.95
N VAL A 52 14.14 9.38 3.05
CA VAL A 52 14.91 10.47 2.48
C VAL A 52 14.08 11.77 2.55
N PRO A 53 14.68 12.95 2.45
CA PRO A 53 13.91 14.19 2.42
C PRO A 53 12.82 14.13 1.34
N GLY A 54 11.56 14.24 1.75
CA GLY A 54 10.43 14.24 0.83
C GLY A 54 9.82 12.88 0.50
N LYS A 55 10.45 11.75 0.87
CA LYS A 55 9.98 10.40 0.50
C LYS A 55 10.28 9.36 1.57
N ALA A 56 9.42 8.35 1.67
CA ALA A 56 9.68 7.18 2.51
C ALA A 56 8.90 5.98 1.98
N VAL A 57 9.21 4.79 2.46
CA VAL A 57 8.44 3.57 2.17
C VAL A 57 7.95 2.96 3.48
N ALA A 58 6.64 2.77 3.62
CA ALA A 58 6.07 2.02 4.72
C ALA A 58 5.79 0.59 4.28
N GLN A 59 6.38 -0.39 4.96
CA GLN A 59 5.99 -1.78 4.84
C GLN A 59 4.96 -2.09 5.93
N VAL A 60 3.80 -2.58 5.51
CA VAL A 60 2.71 -2.97 6.40
C VAL A 60 2.48 -4.47 6.26
N SER A 61 2.45 -5.18 7.38
CA SER A 61 2.23 -6.62 7.42
C SER A 61 1.17 -6.98 8.44
N GLY A 62 0.42 -8.05 8.19
CA GLY A 62 -0.67 -8.46 9.04
C GLY A 62 -1.35 -9.72 8.56
N THR A 63 -2.61 -9.86 8.96
CA THR A 63 -3.52 -10.90 8.49
C THR A 63 -4.77 -10.26 7.89
N MET A 64 -5.47 -11.02 7.06
CA MET A 64 -6.78 -10.68 6.51
C MET A 64 -7.71 -11.89 6.67
N SER A 65 -8.97 -11.74 6.26
CA SER A 65 -10.03 -12.73 6.44
C SER A 65 -9.59 -14.14 6.03
N GLY A 66 -9.93 -15.14 6.86
CA GLY A 66 -9.49 -16.51 6.69
C GLY A 66 -8.01 -16.74 7.05
N ASP A 67 -7.45 -15.92 7.94
CA ASP A 67 -6.05 -15.97 8.39
C ASP A 67 -5.02 -15.88 7.25
N GLN A 68 -5.42 -15.29 6.13
CA GLN A 68 -4.53 -15.09 5.00
C GLN A 68 -3.49 -14.01 5.35
N PRO A 69 -2.22 -14.17 4.98
CA PRO A 69 -1.21 -13.16 5.23
C PRO A 69 -1.50 -11.91 4.39
N TYR A 70 -1.38 -10.73 5.01
CA TYR A 70 -1.43 -9.43 4.35
C TYR A 70 -0.03 -8.80 4.39
N ARG A 71 0.44 -8.30 3.25
CA ARG A 71 1.67 -7.53 3.14
C ARG A 71 1.56 -6.52 2.02
N GLU A 72 1.82 -5.25 2.33
CA GLU A 72 1.78 -4.16 1.36
C GLU A 72 2.97 -3.22 1.56
N ARG A 73 3.52 -2.70 0.46
CA ARG A 73 4.50 -1.62 0.47
C ARG A 73 3.80 -0.34 0.01
N LEU A 74 3.88 0.69 0.83
CA LEU A 74 3.28 1.99 0.58
C LEU A 74 4.40 2.99 0.37
N ALA A 75 4.55 3.49 -0.85
CA ALA A 75 5.37 4.66 -1.09
C ALA A 75 4.69 5.89 -0.48
N LEU A 76 5.47 6.71 0.21
CA LEU A 76 5.03 7.93 0.86
C LEU A 76 5.81 9.09 0.27
N TYR A 77 5.14 10.22 0.08
CA TYR A 77 5.78 11.45 -0.34
C TYR A 77 5.28 12.60 0.53
N SER A 78 6.15 13.58 0.81
CA SER A 78 5.76 14.78 1.54
C SER A 78 5.60 15.96 0.58
N ARG A 79 4.53 16.72 0.77
CA ARG A 79 4.27 17.98 0.07
C ARG A 79 3.66 18.95 1.07
N ASP A 80 4.17 20.18 1.12
CA ASP A 80 3.68 21.24 2.03
C ASP A 80 3.62 20.77 3.51
N ASP A 81 4.71 20.17 3.99
CA ASP A 81 4.86 19.59 5.35
C ASP A 81 3.84 18.49 5.73
N ARG A 82 3.11 17.95 4.74
CA ARG A 82 2.15 16.85 4.90
C ARG A 82 2.60 15.62 4.13
N TRP A 83 2.44 14.46 4.77
CA TRP A 83 2.70 13.16 4.15
C TRP A 83 1.46 12.62 3.46
N PHE A 84 1.66 12.08 2.26
CA PHE A 84 0.66 11.45 1.42
C PHE A 84 1.12 10.04 1.05
N VAL A 85 0.16 9.16 0.77
CA VAL A 85 0.42 7.82 0.24
C VAL A 85 0.40 7.91 -1.28
N ASP A 86 1.42 7.38 -1.94
CA ASP A 86 1.35 7.18 -3.37
C ASP A 86 0.41 6.00 -3.66
N LEU A 87 -0.77 6.33 -4.18
CA LEU A 87 -1.83 5.37 -4.49
C LEU A 87 -1.96 5.14 -6.00
N GLN A 88 -0.97 5.54 -6.79
CA GLN A 88 -0.91 5.17 -8.19
C GLN A 88 -0.80 3.64 -8.33
N PRO A 89 -1.12 3.08 -9.51
CA PRO A 89 -0.93 1.67 -9.79
C PRO A 89 0.56 1.40 -9.62
N ASP A 90 0.88 0.38 -8.84
CA ASP A 90 2.27 0.04 -8.60
C ASP A 90 2.83 -0.48 -9.93
N LYS A 91 3.63 0.35 -10.63
CA LYS A 91 4.28 -0.04 -11.89
C LYS A 91 5.17 -1.28 -11.73
N ALA A 92 5.41 -1.76 -10.51
CA ALA A 92 6.19 -2.94 -10.19
C ALA A 92 5.44 -4.03 -9.40
N ALA A 93 4.13 -3.91 -9.11
CA ALA A 93 3.39 -4.97 -8.41
C ALA A 93 2.91 -6.03 -9.39
N THR A 94 3.75 -7.04 -9.62
CA THR A 94 3.25 -8.36 -9.99
C THR A 94 2.40 -8.88 -8.82
N PRO A 95 1.10 -9.16 -9.03
CA PRO A 95 0.26 -9.75 -8.00
C PRO A 95 0.74 -11.19 -7.75
N GLY A 96 1.33 -11.43 -6.59
CA GLY A 96 1.73 -12.76 -6.11
C GLY A 96 3.05 -13.31 -6.68
N GLY A 97 4.06 -13.39 -5.81
CA GLY A 97 5.08 -14.45 -5.88
C GLY A 97 6.31 -14.19 -6.76
N ALA A 98 7.38 -13.69 -6.13
CA ALA A 98 8.64 -14.43 -6.03
C ALA A 98 9.54 -13.69 -5.03
N ILE A 99 9.90 -14.36 -3.93
CA ILE A 99 11.19 -14.08 -3.31
C ILE A 99 12.21 -14.39 -4.41
N PRO A 100 13.12 -13.47 -4.81
CA PRO A 100 14.21 -13.88 -5.67
C PRO A 100 15.01 -14.93 -4.89
N THR A 101 14.90 -16.19 -5.27
CA THR A 101 15.92 -17.18 -4.96
C THR A 101 17.18 -16.60 -5.58
N LEU A 102 18.02 -15.97 -4.74
CA LEU A 102 19.32 -15.50 -5.14
C LEU A 102 20.06 -16.75 -5.61
N GLY A 103 20.17 -16.93 -6.92
CA GLY A 103 20.98 -17.98 -7.52
C GLY A 103 22.37 -17.86 -6.93
N ALA A 104 22.78 -18.89 -6.21
CA ALA A 104 24.17 -19.08 -5.84
C ALA A 104 24.96 -19.18 -7.15
N HIS A 105 25.75 -18.15 -7.46
CA HIS A 105 26.87 -18.30 -8.37
C HIS A 105 27.90 -19.17 -7.64
N GLY A 106 28.04 -20.41 -8.11
CA GLY A 106 29.18 -21.28 -7.91
C GLY A 106 29.81 -21.60 -9.25
#